data_AF-A0A5C8JK63-F1
#
_entry.id   AF-A0A5C8JK63-F1
#
_cell.length_a   1.000
_cell.length_b   1.000
_cell.length_c   1.000
_cell.angle_alpha   90.00
_cell.angle_beta   90.00
_cell.angle_gamma   90.00
#
_symmetry.space_group_name_H-M   'P 1'
#
loop_
_entity.id
_entity.type
_entity.pdbx_description
1 polymer ?
#
loop_
_entity_poly.entity_id
_entity_poly.type
_entity_poly.pdbx_seq_one_letter_code
_entity_poly.pdbx_strand_id
1 'polypeptide(L)'
;MKFNPQWKRFNVIGSQNQYAASNNGEIYFAKKTSNDWEKKAIKKGKNGYYTTVIKKKRYYIHRLIADVFISNFKNTKDKNGDIRNTVDHIDGDKGNNNANNLEWVSQLENNRRYINGKNIIQPTNQLIN
;
A
#
# COMPACT_ATOMS: atom_id res chain seq x y z
N MET A 1 -17.54 17.34 -7.18
CA MET A 1 -17.01 15.99 -7.49
C MET A 1 -17.61 14.99 -6.53
N LYS A 2 -18.38 14.01 -7.02
CA LYS A 2 -18.89 12.92 -6.17
C LYS A 2 -17.72 12.00 -5.80
N PHE A 3 -17.45 11.83 -4.51
CA PHE A 3 -16.40 10.91 -4.04
C PHE A 3 -16.81 9.47 -4.40
N ASN A 4 -16.04 8.83 -5.27
CA ASN A 4 -16.16 7.41 -5.58
C ASN A 4 -15.70 6.61 -4.32
N PRO A 5 -16.40 5.55 -3.86
CA PRO A 5 -16.04 4.75 -2.67
C PRO A 5 -14.61 4.16 -2.66
N GLN A 6 -13.89 4.31 -3.76
CA GLN A 6 -12.52 3.85 -3.93
C GLN A 6 -11.45 4.80 -3.38
N TRP A 7 -11.80 5.98 -2.87
CA TRP A 7 -10.86 6.94 -2.29
C TRP A 7 -10.96 7.03 -0.77
N LYS A 8 -9.83 6.98 -0.08
CA LYS A 8 -9.75 7.15 1.38
C LYS A 8 -8.72 8.21 1.73
N ARG A 9 -9.06 9.09 2.68
CA ARG A 9 -8.17 10.14 3.16
C ARG A 9 -7.16 9.57 4.16
N PHE A 10 -5.97 10.14 4.20
CA PHE A 10 -4.96 9.82 5.19
C PHE A 10 -4.11 11.05 5.55
N ASN A 11 -3.51 10.99 6.73
CA ASN A 11 -2.66 12.07 7.25
C ASN A 11 -1.20 11.66 7.18
N VAL A 12 -0.33 12.63 6.88
CA VAL A 12 1.13 12.46 6.95
C VAL A 12 1.64 13.39 8.04
N ILE A 13 2.33 12.82 9.03
CA ILE A 13 2.85 13.58 10.18
C ILE A 13 3.76 14.71 9.69
N GLY A 14 3.54 15.89 10.28
CA GLY A 14 4.25 17.10 9.93
C GLY A 14 3.82 17.68 8.59
N SER A 15 2.77 17.18 7.93
CA SER A 15 2.21 17.74 6.69
C SER A 15 1.08 18.73 6.91
N GLN A 16 1.09 19.83 6.14
CA GLN A 16 0.02 20.84 6.17
C GLN A 16 -1.11 20.52 5.17
N ASN A 17 -0.86 19.61 4.22
CA ASN A 17 -1.85 19.21 3.23
C ASN A 17 -2.56 17.95 3.72
N GLN A 18 -3.84 17.82 3.37
CA GLN A 18 -4.56 16.55 3.44
C GLN A 18 -4.19 15.66 2.25
N TYR A 19 -4.16 14.34 2.44
CA TYR A 19 -3.88 13.38 1.38
C TYR A 19 -5.03 12.40 1.21
N ALA A 20 -5.14 11.83 0.02
CA ALA A 20 -6.06 10.76 -0.29
C ALA A 20 -5.37 9.72 -1.17
N ALA A 21 -5.79 8.46 -1.03
CA ALA A 21 -5.34 7.36 -1.85
C ALA A 21 -6.55 6.69 -2.51
N SER A 22 -6.43 6.27 -3.77
CA SER A 22 -7.36 5.31 -4.35
C SER A 22 -6.94 3.88 -4.06
N ASN A 23 -7.90 2.96 -4.13
CA ASN A 23 -7.62 1.54 -4.11
C ASN A 23 -6.78 1.07 -5.32
N ASN A 24 -6.63 1.81 -6.41
CA ASN A 24 -5.84 1.42 -7.59
C ASN A 24 -4.39 1.95 -7.58
N GLY A 25 -3.95 2.58 -6.48
CA GLY A 25 -2.55 2.97 -6.32
C GLY A 25 -2.22 4.44 -6.64
N GLU A 26 -3.22 5.31 -6.76
CA GLU A 26 -2.99 6.74 -6.96
C GLU A 26 -3.02 7.49 -5.64
N ILE A 27 -2.21 8.55 -5.54
CA ILE A 27 -2.12 9.43 -4.37
C ILE A 27 -2.47 10.84 -4.80
N TYR A 28 -3.30 11.51 -4.02
CA TYR A 28 -3.70 12.90 -4.22
C TYR A 28 -3.42 13.72 -2.96
N PHE A 29 -3.33 15.04 -3.14
CA PHE A 29 -3.28 15.99 -2.04
C PHE A 29 -4.25 17.14 -2.29
N ALA A 30 -4.83 17.67 -1.23
CA ALA A 30 -5.64 18.88 -1.30
C ALA A 30 -4.75 20.08 -1.64
N LYS A 31 -5.15 20.89 -2.62
CA LYS A 31 -4.50 22.17 -2.91
C LYS A 31 -4.71 23.13 -1.74
N LYS A 32 -3.73 24.01 -1.50
CA LYS A 32 -3.82 24.98 -0.39
C LYS A 32 -4.75 26.16 -0.69
N THR A 33 -4.88 26.49 -1.97
CA THR A 33 -5.54 27.72 -2.45
C THR A 33 -6.92 27.45 -3.05
N SER A 34 -7.37 26.20 -3.09
CA SER A 34 -8.70 25.81 -3.59
C SER A 34 -9.19 24.53 -2.91
N ASN A 35 -10.47 24.21 -3.08
CA ASN A 35 -11.06 22.94 -2.63
C ASN A 35 -10.76 21.75 -3.57
N ASP A 36 -9.78 21.90 -4.47
CA ASP A 36 -9.42 20.87 -5.44
C ASP A 36 -8.37 19.91 -4.90
N TRP A 37 -8.29 18.76 -5.56
CA TRP A 37 -7.29 17.72 -5.31
C TRP A 37 -6.37 17.59 -6.50
N GLU A 38 -5.08 17.37 -6.25
CA GLU A 38 -4.07 17.18 -7.29
C GLU A 38 -3.35 15.84 -7.10
N LYS A 39 -3.14 15.14 -8.21
CA LYS A 39 -2.44 13.85 -8.21
C LYS A 39 -0.96 14.06 -7.92
N LYS A 40 -0.41 13.31 -6.97
CA LYS A 40 1.03 13.24 -6.74
C LYS A 40 1.71 12.48 -7.85
N ALA A 41 2.84 13.01 -8.31
CA ALA A 41 3.76 12.27 -9.15
C ALA A 41 4.26 11.01 -8.42
N ILE A 42 4.29 9.90 -9.14
CA ILE A 42 4.87 8.64 -8.71
C ILE A 42 6.00 8.24 -9.67
N LYS A 43 7.04 7.59 -9.16
CA LYS A 43 8.19 7.13 -9.94
C LYS A 43 8.47 5.66 -9.64
N LYS A 44 8.61 4.85 -10.70
CA LYS A 44 9.08 3.47 -10.60
C LYS A 44 10.59 3.45 -10.34
N GLY A 45 11.00 2.80 -9.27
CA GLY A 45 12.41 2.57 -8.96
C GLY A 45 13.00 1.42 -9.78
N LYS A 46 14.33 1.31 -9.81
CA LYS A 46 15.04 0.17 -10.45
C LYS A 46 14.65 -1.18 -9.84
N ASN A 47 14.20 -1.18 -8.58
CA ASN A 47 13.72 -2.36 -7.86
C ASN A 47 12.27 -2.76 -8.18
N GLY A 48 11.61 -2.06 -9.12
CA GLY A 48 10.25 -2.33 -9.56
C GLY A 48 9.15 -1.62 -8.77
N TYR A 49 9.45 -1.09 -7.58
CA TYR A 49 8.45 -0.44 -6.73
C TYR A 49 8.19 1.01 -7.13
N TYR A 50 6.92 1.42 -7.11
CA TYR A 50 6.55 2.83 -7.22
C TYR A 50 6.75 3.57 -5.90
N THR A 51 7.21 4.81 -6.02
CA THR A 51 7.42 5.71 -4.89
C THR A 51 6.89 7.11 -5.19
N THR A 52 6.49 7.84 -4.15
CA THR A 52 6.19 9.28 -4.23
C THR A 52 6.99 10.03 -3.16
N VAL A 53 7.11 11.35 -3.31
CA VAL A 53 7.75 12.22 -2.34
C VAL A 53 6.71 13.09 -1.65
N ILE A 54 6.67 13.01 -0.31
CA ILE A 54 5.84 13.84 0.54
C ILE A 54 6.77 14.51 1.55
N LYS A 55 6.81 15.84 1.56
CA LYS A 55 7.69 16.63 2.45
C LYS A 55 9.15 16.16 2.48
N LYS A 56 9.76 16.02 1.29
CA LYS A 56 11.15 15.57 1.10
C LYS A 56 11.42 14.12 1.55
N LYS A 57 10.43 13.41 2.09
CA LYS A 57 10.53 11.98 2.42
C LYS A 57 9.93 11.14 1.31
N ARG A 58 10.60 10.04 1.00
CA ARG A 58 10.14 9.06 0.00
C ARG A 58 9.22 8.04 0.66
N TYR A 59 8.09 7.77 0.03
CA TYR A 59 7.13 6.76 0.46
C TYR A 59 6.91 5.75 -0.66
N TYR A 60 6.80 4.48 -0.31
CA TYR A 60 6.39 3.43 -1.24
C TYR A 60 4.88 3.45 -1.44
N ILE A 61 4.44 3.34 -2.69
CA ILE A 61 3.01 3.38 -3.01
C ILE A 61 2.28 2.21 -2.38
N HIS A 62 2.67 0.96 -2.64
CA HIS A 62 2.05 -0.22 -2.05
C HIS A 62 1.87 -0.14 -0.52
N ARG A 63 2.85 0.39 0.23
CA ARG A 63 2.71 0.59 1.68
C ARG A 63 1.67 1.64 2.05
N LEU A 64 1.66 2.79 1.37
CA LEU A 64 0.63 3.80 1.60
C LEU A 64 -0.77 3.24 1.31
N ILE A 65 -0.93 2.49 0.22
CA ILE A 65 -2.22 1.87 -0.11
C ILE A 65 -2.61 0.84 0.94
N ALA A 66 -1.69 -0.02 1.35
CA ALA A 66 -1.96 -1.03 2.37
C ALA A 66 -2.32 -0.43 3.74
N ASP A 67 -1.63 0.64 4.15
CA ASP A 67 -1.93 1.40 5.37
C ASP A 67 -3.32 2.07 5.34
N VAL A 68 -3.87 2.32 4.14
CA VAL A 68 -5.16 2.99 3.99
C VAL A 68 -6.33 2.02 3.80
N PHE A 69 -6.11 0.93 3.07
CA PHE A 69 -7.19 0.02 2.66
C PHE A 69 -7.26 -1.29 3.44
N ILE A 70 -6.13 -1.78 3.96
CA ILE A 70 -6.03 -3.09 4.65
C ILE A 70 -5.25 -2.98 5.96
N SER A 71 -5.39 -1.86 6.66
CA SER A 71 -4.65 -1.56 7.91
C SER A 71 -4.98 -2.48 9.07
N ASN A 72 -6.16 -3.09 9.07
CA ASN A 72 -6.60 -4.05 10.08
C ASN A 72 -5.72 -5.30 10.16
N PHE A 73 -4.98 -5.65 9.10
CA PHE A 73 -4.05 -6.79 9.09
C PHE A 73 -2.64 -6.42 9.55
N LYS A 74 -2.31 -5.13 9.59
CA LYS A 74 -0.98 -4.66 9.99
C LYS A 74 -0.72 -4.97 11.46
N ASN A 75 0.48 -5.46 11.75
CA ASN A 75 0.93 -5.87 13.08
C ASN A 75 0.14 -7.03 13.71
N THR A 76 -0.74 -7.70 12.95
CA THR A 76 -1.37 -8.96 13.40
C THR A 76 -0.37 -10.12 13.28
N LYS A 77 -0.66 -11.26 13.91
CA LYS A 77 0.19 -12.45 13.84
C LYS A 77 -0.19 -13.36 12.68
N ASP A 78 0.80 -13.82 11.93
CA ASP A 78 0.62 -14.87 10.93
C ASP A 78 0.33 -16.25 11.55
N LYS A 79 0.17 -17.27 10.71
CA LYS A 79 -0.17 -18.63 11.16
C LYS A 79 0.93 -19.27 12.02
N ASN A 80 2.16 -18.77 11.95
CA ASN A 80 3.30 -19.23 12.75
C ASN A 80 3.52 -18.34 13.98
N GLY A 81 2.70 -17.29 14.17
CA GLY A 81 2.83 -16.35 15.28
C GLY A 81 3.72 -15.14 14.98
N ASP A 82 4.26 -14.99 13.77
CA ASP A 82 5.14 -13.89 13.38
C ASP A 82 4.35 -12.62 13.06
N ILE A 83 4.92 -11.46 13.35
CA ILE A 83 4.24 -10.18 13.12
C ILE A 83 4.19 -9.81 11.64
N ARG A 84 2.98 -9.54 11.13
CA ARG A 84 2.73 -9.00 9.79
C ARG A 84 3.12 -7.53 9.69
N ASN A 85 4.35 -7.28 9.29
CA ASN A 85 4.92 -5.93 9.19
C ASN A 85 5.44 -5.58 7.79
N THR A 86 5.29 -6.48 6.81
CA THR A 86 5.72 -6.31 5.42
C THR A 86 4.51 -6.36 4.50
N VAL A 87 4.55 -5.63 3.39
CA VAL A 87 3.49 -5.68 2.38
C VAL A 87 4.00 -6.45 1.18
N ASP A 88 3.25 -7.46 0.76
CA ASP A 88 3.53 -8.27 -0.42
C ASP A 88 2.50 -8.00 -1.53
N HIS A 89 2.93 -8.21 -2.78
CA HIS A 89 2.10 -8.12 -3.99
C HIS A 89 1.64 -9.52 -4.38
N ILE A 90 0.35 -9.85 -4.28
CA ILE A 90 -0.18 -11.21 -4.47
C ILE A 90 0.25 -11.81 -5.82
N ASP A 91 0.13 -11.03 -6.91
CA ASP A 91 0.52 -11.44 -8.27
C ASP A 91 2.04 -11.43 -8.54
N GLY A 92 2.85 -10.92 -7.61
CA GLY A 92 4.28 -10.74 -7.79
C GLY A 92 4.72 -9.53 -8.62
N ASP A 93 3.80 -8.79 -9.24
CA ASP A 93 4.11 -7.54 -9.93
C ASP A 93 4.14 -6.37 -8.93
N LYS A 94 5.35 -5.90 -8.64
CA LYS A 94 5.62 -4.72 -7.80
C LYS A 94 5.01 -3.42 -8.35
N GLY A 95 4.60 -3.42 -9.62
CA GLY A 95 3.89 -2.34 -10.29
C GLY A 95 2.39 -2.30 -10.02
N ASN A 96 1.78 -3.45 -9.71
CA ASN A 96 0.34 -3.54 -9.46
C ASN A 96 -0.01 -3.16 -8.01
N ASN A 97 -0.20 -1.86 -7.78
CA ASN A 97 -0.50 -1.30 -6.46
C ASN A 97 -2.01 -1.28 -6.13
N ASN A 98 -2.81 -2.13 -6.79
CA ASN A 98 -4.21 -2.26 -6.43
C ASN A 98 -4.33 -2.84 -5.02
N ALA A 99 -5.15 -2.26 -4.15
CA ALA A 99 -5.34 -2.71 -2.77
C ALA A 99 -5.72 -4.19 -2.68
N ASN A 100 -6.49 -4.71 -3.64
CA ASN A 100 -6.87 -6.12 -3.68
C ASN A 100 -5.72 -7.05 -4.12
N ASN A 101 -4.63 -6.48 -4.66
CA ASN A 101 -3.39 -7.19 -4.98
C ASN A 101 -2.35 -7.08 -3.85
N LEU A 102 -2.68 -6.46 -2.72
CA LEU A 102 -1.75 -6.27 -1.61
C LEU A 102 -2.18 -7.09 -0.40
N GLU A 103 -1.20 -7.57 0.36
CA GLU A 103 -1.45 -8.16 1.68
C GLU A 103 -0.34 -7.80 2.66
N TRP A 104 -0.69 -7.75 3.95
CA TRP A 104 0.31 -7.71 5.01
C TRP A 104 0.77 -9.14 5.31
N VAL A 105 2.08 -9.34 5.39
CA VAL A 105 2.72 -10.63 5.67
C VAL A 105 3.86 -10.43 6.67
N SER A 106 4.27 -11.50 7.33
CA SER A 106 5.52 -11.46 8.09
C SER A 106 6.72 -11.40 7.16
N GLN A 107 7.86 -10.89 7.64
CA GLN A 107 9.10 -10.91 6.86
C GLN A 107 9.51 -12.33 6.48
N LEU A 108 9.28 -13.29 7.39
CA LEU A 108 9.61 -14.69 7.17
C LEU A 108 8.76 -15.30 6.05
N GLU A 109 7.44 -15.05 6.06
CA GLU A 109 6.54 -15.45 4.97
C GLU A 109 6.96 -14.84 3.63
N ASN A 110 7.25 -13.54 3.62
CA ASN A 110 7.66 -12.84 2.40
C ASN A 110 8.96 -13.41 1.80
N ASN A 111 9.95 -13.68 2.65
CA ASN A 111 11.23 -14.26 2.22
C ASN A 111 11.04 -15.69 1.68
N ARG A 112 10.22 -16.52 2.34
CA ARG A 112 9.89 -17.87 1.87
C ARG A 112 9.22 -17.85 0.50
N ARG A 113 8.27 -16.92 0.27
CA ARG A 113 7.62 -16.72 -1.03
C ARG A 113 8.60 -16.32 -2.13
N TYR A 114 9.57 -15.49 -1.80
CA TYR A 114 10.61 -15.08 -2.74
C TYR A 114 11.51 -16.26 -3.15
N ILE A 115 11.90 -17.11 -2.18
CA ILE A 115 12.78 -18.26 -2.43
C ILE A 115 12.04 -19.37 -3.20
N ASN A 116 10.82 -19.71 -2.77
CA ASN A 116 10.09 -20.87 -3.29
C ASN A 116 9.23 -20.55 -4.54
N GLY A 117 9.10 -19.27 -4.90
CA GLY A 117 8.13 -18.80 -5.88
C GLY A 117 6.72 -18.65 -5.27
N LYS A 118 6.01 -17.59 -5.69
CA LYS A 118 4.71 -17.20 -5.09
C LYS A 118 3.60 -18.23 -5.25
N ASN A 119 3.71 -19.13 -6.22
CA ASN A 119 2.71 -20.15 -6.53
C ASN A 119 2.60 -21.25 -5.47
N ILE A 120 3.50 -21.31 -4.49
CA ILE A 120 3.52 -22.36 -3.44
C ILE A 120 2.82 -21.90 -2.15
N ILE A 121 2.66 -20.58 -1.93
CA ILE A 121 2.13 -20.04 -0.66
C ILE A 121 0.95 -19.11 -0.96
N GLN A 122 -0.25 -19.61 -0.73
CA GLN A 122 -1.52 -18.90 -0.97
C GLN A 122 -1.61 -17.57 -0.19
N PRO A 123 -2.39 -16.59 -0.69
CA PRO A 123 -2.68 -15.34 0.02
C PRO A 123 -3.36 -15.60 1.35
N THR A 124 -2.85 -15.00 2.43
CA THR A 124 -3.36 -15.28 3.79
C THR A 124 -4.62 -14.49 4.14
N ASN A 125 -4.88 -13.39 3.42
CA ASN A 125 -6.04 -12.54 3.64
C ASN A 125 -7.37 -13.10 3.12
N GLN A 126 -7.36 -14.24 2.41
CA GLN A 126 -8.58 -14.89 1.89
C GLN A 126 -9.09 -16.06 2.75
N LEU A 127 -8.39 -16.40 3.84
CA LEU A 127 -8.69 -17.58 4.67
C LEU A 127 -9.54 -17.28 5.91
N ILE A 128 -10.25 -16.14 5.93
CA ILE A 128 -11.18 -15.79 7.01
C ILE A 128 -12.56 -15.59 6.38
N ASN A 129 -13.27 -16.70 6.17
CA ASN A 129 -14.72 -16.76 6.09
C ASN A 129 -15.24 -17.35 7.40
#